data_AF-A0A924UD56-F1
#
_entry.id   AF-A0A924UD56-F1
#
_cell.length_a   1.000
_cell.length_b   1.000
_cell.length_c   1.000
_cell.angle_alpha   90.00
_cell.angle_beta   90.00
_cell.angle_gamma   90.00
#
_symmetry.space_group_name_H-M   'P 1'
#
loop_
_entity.id
_entity.type
_entity.pdbx_description
1 polymer ?
#
loop_
_entity_poly.entity_id
_entity_poly.type
_entity_poly.pdbx_seq_one_letter_code
_entity_poly.pdbx_strand_id
1 'polypeptide(L)'
;MLPNRSVVENLMRGRHQRRLGVVRWTATEAAARRLLERYRLEVDVRADLGSCSTAVRQIVATARAVERSGKLLILDESTASLDRLFHVVRTLRDTSLANVFSTHYRDQVFAIGDHATILRNGKVVGPKDLSATSQSDLVRMMLGKVIAFGGAQFAATDRPTGEAVAVFDGLGRTGQIKPLGDCVAGLLGSGCSEMARVVFGIDAHDVGTIRVAGRAIRMQSPRDAIRQGWGFCPEDRKADAILGDLSARKHRYCPASQARRVQGADKGRQWQIAGRFADALDIRAASPDMSV
;
A
#
# COMPACT_ATOMS: atom_id res chain seq x y z
N MET A 1 -7.50 -12.69 -8.71
CA MET A 1 -7.33 -12.41 -10.15
C MET A 1 -6.27 -13.35 -10.71
N LEU A 2 -6.16 -13.53 -12.02
CA LEU A 2 -5.08 -14.31 -12.64
C LEU A 2 -4.01 -13.33 -13.15
N PRO A 3 -2.82 -13.27 -12.53
CA PRO A 3 -1.79 -12.30 -12.90
C PRO A 3 -1.15 -12.59 -14.25
N ASN A 4 -1.13 -13.86 -14.66
CA ASN A 4 -0.61 -14.35 -15.95
C ASN A 4 -1.64 -14.27 -17.10
N ARG A 5 -2.65 -13.40 -16.95
CA ARG A 5 -3.73 -13.23 -17.93
C ARG A 5 -3.95 -11.75 -18.16
N SER A 6 -4.45 -11.46 -19.35
CA SER A 6 -4.73 -10.09 -19.76
C SER A 6 -5.81 -9.44 -18.88
N VAL A 7 -5.83 -8.10 -18.88
CA VAL A 7 -6.88 -7.32 -18.21
C VAL A 7 -8.27 -7.70 -18.75
N VAL A 8 -8.43 -7.88 -20.07
CA VAL A 8 -9.71 -8.29 -20.70
C VAL A 8 -10.18 -9.65 -20.19
N GLU A 9 -9.29 -10.63 -20.10
CA GLU A 9 -9.63 -11.97 -19.61
C GLU A 9 -10.07 -11.94 -18.16
N ASN A 10 -9.41 -11.13 -17.33
CA ASN A 10 -9.77 -10.98 -15.92
C ASN A 10 -11.13 -10.27 -15.76
N LEU A 11 -11.31 -9.15 -16.47
CA LEU A 11 -12.50 -8.31 -16.37
C LEU A 11 -13.76 -9.02 -16.91
N MET A 12 -13.65 -9.66 -18.07
CA MET A 12 -14.77 -10.33 -18.76
C MET A 12 -14.95 -11.79 -18.37
N ARG A 13 -14.25 -12.27 -17.33
CA ARG A 13 -14.29 -13.67 -16.91
C ARG A 13 -15.71 -14.12 -16.55
N GLY A 14 -16.24 -15.04 -17.34
CA GLY A 14 -17.62 -15.54 -17.20
C GLY A 14 -18.68 -14.74 -17.97
N ARG A 15 -18.29 -13.67 -18.68
CA ARG A 15 -19.15 -12.84 -19.55
C ARG A 15 -18.53 -12.61 -20.94
N HIS A 16 -17.71 -13.55 -21.40
CA HIS A 16 -17.14 -13.53 -22.74
C HIS A 16 -18.26 -13.43 -23.77
N GLN A 17 -18.09 -12.57 -24.77
CA GLN A 17 -19.04 -12.48 -25.87
C GLN A 17 -18.90 -13.74 -26.72
N ARG A 18 -19.94 -14.58 -26.76
CA ARG A 18 -19.92 -15.87 -27.46
C ARG A 18 -20.89 -15.87 -28.63
N ARG A 19 -20.50 -16.49 -29.73
CA ARG A 19 -21.39 -16.82 -30.85
C ARG A 19 -21.15 -18.27 -31.22
N LEU A 20 -22.22 -19.08 -31.22
CA LEU A 20 -22.13 -20.53 -31.47
C LEU A 20 -21.09 -21.25 -30.59
N GLY A 21 -21.02 -20.89 -29.30
CA GLY A 21 -20.07 -21.47 -28.35
C GLY A 21 -18.63 -20.93 -28.42
N VAL A 22 -18.25 -20.23 -29.50
CA VAL A 22 -16.90 -19.67 -29.67
C VAL A 22 -16.81 -18.26 -29.10
N VAL A 23 -15.73 -17.99 -28.36
CA VAL A 23 -15.43 -16.65 -27.82
C VAL A 23 -15.04 -15.71 -28.95
N ARG A 24 -15.74 -14.58 -29.06
CA ARG A 24 -15.39 -13.48 -29.94
C ARG A 24 -14.49 -12.51 -29.19
N TRP A 25 -13.18 -12.65 -29.37
CA TRP A 25 -12.19 -11.82 -28.69
C TRP A 25 -12.36 -10.33 -29.00
N THR A 26 -12.51 -9.95 -30.27
CA THR A 26 -12.72 -8.54 -30.66
C THR A 26 -13.95 -7.91 -29.98
N ALA A 27 -15.05 -8.66 -29.88
CA ALA A 27 -16.27 -8.18 -29.21
C ALA A 27 -16.08 -8.11 -27.69
N THR A 28 -15.33 -9.05 -27.11
CA THR A 28 -15.02 -9.09 -25.67
C THR A 28 -14.09 -7.96 -25.27
N GLU A 29 -13.07 -7.66 -26.08
CA GLU A 29 -12.18 -6.50 -25.91
C GLU A 29 -12.96 -5.17 -26.00
N ALA A 30 -13.85 -5.04 -26.99
CA ALA A 30 -14.68 -3.85 -27.13
C ALA A 30 -15.65 -3.66 -25.95
N ALA A 31 -16.13 -4.75 -25.34
CA ALA A 31 -16.93 -4.68 -24.12
C ALA A 31 -16.09 -4.28 -22.90
N ALA A 32 -14.88 -4.82 -22.78
CA ALA A 32 -13.93 -4.45 -21.72
C ALA A 32 -13.53 -2.98 -21.79
N ARG A 33 -13.24 -2.43 -22.98
CA ARG A 33 -12.92 -1.01 -23.14
C ARG A 33 -14.08 -0.11 -22.74
N ARG A 34 -15.30 -0.40 -23.21
CA ARG A 34 -16.50 0.36 -22.84
C ARG A 34 -16.75 0.37 -21.32
N LEU A 35 -16.47 -0.73 -20.65
CA LEU A 35 -16.57 -0.83 -19.20
C LEU A 35 -15.53 0.07 -18.52
N LEU A 36 -14.27 0.00 -18.94
CA LEU A 36 -13.21 0.86 -18.39
C LEU A 36 -13.46 2.34 -18.68
N GLU A 37 -13.96 2.69 -19.86
CA GLU A 37 -14.35 4.06 -20.25
C GLU A 37 -15.45 4.62 -19.35
N ARG A 38 -16.46 3.81 -18.98
CA ARG A 38 -17.53 4.22 -18.04
C ARG A 38 -16.95 4.72 -16.71
N TYR A 39 -15.86 4.09 -16.26
CA TYR A 39 -15.17 4.43 -15.03
C TYR A 39 -13.99 5.42 -15.25
N ARG A 40 -13.84 5.95 -16.47
CA ARG A 40 -12.74 6.84 -16.91
C ARG A 40 -11.35 6.26 -16.64
N LEU A 41 -11.20 4.96 -16.91
CA LEU A 41 -9.98 4.22 -16.68
C LEU A 41 -9.22 4.00 -17.99
N GLU A 42 -8.06 4.64 -18.11
CA GLU A 42 -7.11 4.39 -19.19
C GLU A 42 -6.20 3.24 -18.79
N VAL A 43 -6.54 2.02 -19.21
CA VAL A 43 -5.75 0.80 -19.00
C VAL A 43 -5.74 0.01 -20.30
N ASP A 44 -4.57 -0.48 -20.72
CA ASP A 44 -4.50 -1.40 -21.85
C ASP A 44 -5.15 -2.74 -21.48
N VAL A 45 -6.24 -3.06 -22.17
CA VAL A 45 -7.00 -4.30 -21.95
C VAL A 45 -6.24 -5.56 -22.35
N ARG A 46 -5.20 -5.44 -23.19
CA ARG A 46 -4.38 -6.57 -23.67
C ARG A 46 -3.14 -6.82 -22.82
N ALA A 47 -2.72 -5.84 -22.01
CA ALA A 47 -1.61 -6.01 -21.12
C ALA A 47 -1.89 -7.12 -20.09
N ASP A 48 -0.85 -7.85 -19.72
CA ASP A 48 -0.91 -8.81 -18.63
C ASP A 48 -1.18 -8.08 -17.31
N LEU A 49 -2.12 -8.61 -16.53
CA LEU A 49 -2.49 -7.98 -15.26
C LEU A 49 -1.31 -7.96 -14.27
N GLY A 50 -0.39 -8.93 -14.37
CA GLY A 50 0.81 -9.03 -13.54
C GLY A 50 1.84 -7.93 -13.81
N SER A 51 1.95 -7.44 -15.05
CA SER A 51 2.86 -6.33 -15.40
C SER A 51 2.28 -4.95 -15.04
N CYS A 52 0.99 -4.90 -14.70
CA CYS A 52 0.34 -3.68 -14.24
C CYS A 52 0.71 -3.37 -12.78
N SER A 53 0.75 -2.08 -12.42
CA SER A 53 0.94 -1.64 -11.04
C SER A 53 -0.16 -2.16 -10.11
N THR A 54 0.14 -2.30 -8.82
CA THR A 54 -0.83 -2.74 -7.80
C THR A 54 -2.11 -1.91 -7.82
N ALA A 55 -1.99 -0.60 -8.08
CA ALA A 55 -3.11 0.30 -8.25
C ALA A 55 -4.03 -0.09 -9.42
N VAL A 56 -3.45 -0.34 -10.60
CA VAL A 56 -4.23 -0.76 -11.78
C VAL A 56 -4.88 -2.11 -11.54
N ARG A 57 -4.17 -3.05 -10.89
CA ARG A 57 -4.75 -4.35 -10.51
C ARG A 57 -5.98 -4.20 -9.61
N GLN A 58 -5.92 -3.29 -8.64
CA GLN A 58 -7.00 -3.02 -7.69
C GLN A 58 -8.21 -2.35 -8.36
N ILE A 59 -7.96 -1.42 -9.28
CA ILE A 59 -8.99 -0.77 -10.08
C ILE A 59 -9.72 -1.79 -10.97
N VAL A 60 -8.99 -2.65 -11.69
CA VAL A 60 -9.57 -3.72 -12.51
C VAL A 60 -10.35 -4.71 -11.63
N ALA A 61 -9.86 -4.99 -10.42
CA ALA A 61 -10.59 -5.81 -9.44
C ALA A 61 -11.90 -5.18 -8.99
N THR A 62 -11.89 -3.88 -8.72
CA THR A 62 -13.07 -3.10 -8.32
C THR A 62 -14.09 -3.06 -9.46
N ALA A 63 -13.68 -2.69 -10.67
CA ALA A 63 -14.56 -2.65 -11.84
C ALA A 63 -15.23 -4.01 -12.13
N ARG A 64 -14.48 -5.10 -11.98
CA ARG A 64 -15.02 -6.45 -12.09
C ARG A 64 -15.98 -6.79 -10.95
N ALA A 65 -15.67 -6.38 -9.73
CA ALA A 65 -16.52 -6.62 -8.57
C ALA A 65 -17.87 -5.92 -8.73
N VAL A 66 -17.88 -4.66 -9.17
CA VAL A 66 -19.11 -3.90 -9.47
C VAL A 66 -19.98 -4.63 -10.47
N GLU A 67 -19.44 -5.02 -11.62
CA GLU A 67 -20.22 -5.66 -12.69
C GLU A 67 -20.79 -7.03 -12.28
N ARG A 68 -20.23 -7.63 -11.23
CA ARG A 68 -20.72 -8.88 -10.64
C ARG A 68 -21.66 -8.63 -9.44
N SER A 69 -21.56 -7.48 -8.80
CA SER A 69 -22.30 -7.16 -7.58
C SER A 69 -23.72 -6.75 -7.94
N GLY A 70 -24.70 -7.45 -7.37
CA GLY A 70 -26.11 -7.13 -7.61
C GLY A 70 -26.69 -6.12 -6.62
N LYS A 71 -26.15 -6.05 -5.39
CA LYS A 71 -26.75 -5.27 -4.29
C LYS A 71 -25.76 -4.69 -3.28
N LEU A 72 -24.62 -5.35 -3.04
CA LEU A 72 -23.63 -4.94 -2.02
C LEU A 72 -22.21 -5.10 -2.57
N LEU A 73 -21.42 -4.04 -2.46
CA LEU A 73 -19.99 -4.02 -2.75
C LEU A 73 -19.22 -3.76 -1.44
N ILE A 74 -18.26 -4.62 -1.10
CA ILE A 74 -17.38 -4.44 0.05
C ILE A 74 -15.95 -4.25 -0.47
N LEU A 75 -15.30 -3.17 -0.04
CA LEU A 75 -13.95 -2.82 -0.41
C LEU A 75 -13.10 -2.63 0.84
N ASP A 76 -12.08 -3.48 0.99
CA ASP A 76 -11.18 -3.48 2.14
C ASP A 76 -9.85 -2.80 1.79
N GLU A 77 -9.54 -1.68 2.48
CA GLU A 77 -8.33 -0.86 2.33
C GLU A 77 -7.82 -0.72 0.87
N SER A 78 -8.75 -0.44 -0.05
CA SER A 78 -8.47 -0.37 -1.49
C SER A 78 -7.85 0.96 -1.95
N THR A 79 -7.44 1.81 -1.02
CA THR A 79 -7.30 3.26 -1.21
C THR A 79 -5.88 3.72 -1.51
N ALA A 80 -4.92 2.79 -1.70
CA ALA A 80 -3.55 3.09 -2.12
C ALA A 80 -3.44 3.77 -3.51
N SER A 81 -4.55 3.90 -4.26
CA SER A 81 -4.62 4.59 -5.55
C SER A 81 -5.64 5.73 -5.49
N LEU A 82 -5.23 6.77 -4.76
CA LEU A 82 -6.09 7.72 -4.02
C LEU A 82 -7.01 8.63 -4.84
N ASP A 83 -6.91 8.72 -6.17
CA ASP A 83 -7.77 9.61 -6.95
C ASP A 83 -8.68 8.87 -7.93
N ARG A 84 -8.11 7.92 -8.68
CA ARG A 84 -8.86 7.18 -9.71
C ARG A 84 -9.93 6.28 -9.09
N LEU A 85 -9.64 5.63 -7.96
CA LEU A 85 -10.61 4.79 -7.27
C LEU A 85 -11.76 5.60 -6.66
N PHE A 86 -11.51 6.86 -6.27
CA PHE A 86 -12.55 7.77 -5.76
C PHE A 86 -13.60 8.11 -6.80
N HIS A 87 -13.15 8.38 -8.03
CA HIS A 87 -14.09 8.64 -9.12
C HIS A 87 -14.98 7.43 -9.37
N VAL A 88 -14.41 6.23 -9.42
CA VAL A 88 -15.17 4.98 -9.56
C VAL A 88 -16.20 4.86 -8.43
N VAL A 89 -15.78 5.00 -7.18
CA VAL A 89 -16.68 4.88 -6.03
C VAL A 89 -17.81 5.90 -6.04
N ARG A 90 -17.54 7.15 -6.43
CA ARG A 90 -18.58 8.18 -6.59
C ARG A 90 -19.60 7.78 -7.66
N THR A 91 -19.13 7.35 -8.82
CA THR A 91 -20.01 6.84 -9.89
C THR A 91 -20.85 5.65 -9.42
N LEU A 92 -20.33 4.83 -8.50
CA LEU A 92 -21.09 3.72 -7.91
C LEU A 92 -22.08 4.15 -6.83
N ARG A 93 -21.82 5.25 -6.12
CA ARG A 93 -22.76 5.82 -5.17
C ARG A 93 -24.07 6.24 -5.86
N ASP A 94 -23.97 6.73 -7.08
CA ASP A 94 -25.14 7.13 -7.89
C ASP A 94 -25.95 5.94 -8.44
N THR A 95 -25.46 4.71 -8.23
CA THR A 95 -26.19 3.48 -8.56
C THR A 95 -26.88 2.89 -7.33
N SER A 96 -27.91 2.07 -7.50
CA SER A 96 -28.68 1.45 -6.40
C SER A 96 -27.93 0.33 -5.64
N LEU A 97 -26.60 0.45 -5.53
CA LEU A 97 -25.70 -0.51 -4.88
C LEU A 97 -25.32 0.01 -3.51
N ALA A 98 -25.50 -0.81 -2.46
CA ALA A 98 -24.93 -0.53 -1.15
C ALA A 98 -23.41 -0.72 -1.22
N ASN A 99 -22.64 0.25 -0.73
CA ASN A 99 -21.18 0.20 -0.76
C ASN A 99 -20.61 0.32 0.66
N VAL A 100 -19.78 -0.64 1.06
CA VAL A 100 -19.10 -0.65 2.36
C VAL A 100 -17.59 -0.56 2.13
N PHE A 101 -16.96 0.43 2.76
CA PHE A 101 -15.53 0.69 2.64
C PHE A 101 -14.85 0.61 4.00
N SER A 102 -13.71 -0.08 4.05
CA SER A 102 -12.76 0.01 5.14
C SER A 102 -11.61 0.93 4.71
N THR A 103 -11.39 2.03 5.42
CA THR A 103 -10.31 2.98 5.13
C THR A 103 -9.85 3.70 6.39
N HIS A 104 -8.57 4.05 6.45
CA HIS A 104 -7.98 4.91 7.47
C HIS A 104 -7.77 6.35 6.96
N TYR A 105 -8.04 6.64 5.69
CA TYR A 105 -7.86 7.96 5.12
C TYR A 105 -9.08 8.85 5.41
N ARG A 106 -8.86 9.91 6.18
CA ARG A 106 -9.92 10.80 6.68
C ARG A 106 -10.69 11.50 5.56
N ASP A 107 -10.00 12.10 4.60
CA ASP A 107 -10.62 12.93 3.57
C ASP A 107 -11.57 12.09 2.68
N GLN A 108 -11.27 10.81 2.58
CA GLN A 108 -12.08 9.84 1.87
C GLN A 108 -13.40 9.58 2.57
N VAL A 109 -13.37 9.35 3.89
CA VAL A 109 -14.58 9.05 4.68
C VAL A 109 -15.64 10.14 4.45
N PHE A 110 -15.26 11.41 4.54
CA PHE A 110 -16.19 12.53 4.34
C PHE A 110 -16.57 12.77 2.87
N ALA A 111 -15.72 12.40 1.92
CA ALA A 111 -15.95 12.66 0.50
C ALA A 111 -16.93 11.68 -0.17
N ILE A 112 -17.10 10.47 0.39
CA ILE A 112 -17.93 9.40 -0.21
C ILE A 112 -18.91 8.73 0.77
N GLY A 113 -18.71 8.86 2.08
CA GLY A 113 -19.51 8.15 3.07
C GLY A 113 -20.76 8.93 3.49
N ASP A 114 -21.86 8.20 3.65
CA ASP A 114 -23.07 8.68 4.35
C ASP A 114 -22.97 8.38 5.85
N HIS A 115 -22.50 7.18 6.18
CA HIS A 115 -22.32 6.70 7.54
C HIS A 115 -20.92 6.12 7.75
N ALA A 116 -20.37 6.32 8.95
CA ALA A 116 -19.12 5.72 9.39
C ALA A 116 -19.32 4.88 10.64
N THR A 117 -18.71 3.70 10.68
CA THR A 117 -18.58 2.88 11.89
C THR A 117 -17.11 2.80 12.26
N ILE A 118 -16.78 3.28 13.47
CA ILE A 118 -15.38 3.35 13.92
C ILE A 118 -15.08 2.13 14.76
N LEU A 119 -14.14 1.31 14.29
CA LEU A 119 -13.61 0.19 15.04
C LEU A 119 -12.31 0.61 15.73
N ARG A 120 -12.24 0.46 17.05
CA ARG A 120 -11.02 0.71 17.84
C ARG A 120 -10.77 -0.47 18.75
N ASN A 121 -9.57 -1.05 18.68
CA ASN A 121 -9.16 -2.16 19.55
C ASN A 121 -10.15 -3.34 19.55
N GLY A 122 -10.73 -3.64 18.39
CA GLY A 122 -11.72 -4.71 18.20
C GLY A 122 -13.12 -4.38 18.74
N LYS A 123 -13.38 -3.14 19.17
CA LYS A 123 -14.68 -2.69 19.65
C LYS A 123 -15.23 -1.58 18.77
N VAL A 124 -16.55 -1.62 18.52
CA VAL A 124 -17.25 -0.54 17.83
C VAL A 124 -17.40 0.62 18.79
N VAL A 125 -16.82 1.77 18.43
CA VAL A 125 -16.94 3.02 19.20
C VAL A 125 -18.32 3.67 18.94
N GLY A 126 -18.88 3.46 17.75
CA GLY A 126 -20.27 3.79 17.42
C GLY A 126 -20.47 4.05 15.93
N PRO A 127 -21.71 3.83 15.41
CA PRO A 127 -22.11 4.32 14.10
C PRO A 127 -22.40 5.82 14.17
N LYS A 128 -21.97 6.56 13.16
CA LYS A 128 -22.19 8.01 13.07
C LYS A 128 -22.58 8.43 11.66
N ASP A 129 -23.53 9.35 11.62
CA ASP A 129 -23.80 10.15 10.43
C ASP A 129 -22.63 11.12 10.24
N LEU A 130 -22.05 11.10 9.05
CA LEU A 130 -20.90 11.94 8.74
C LEU A 130 -21.28 13.41 8.60
N SER A 131 -22.55 13.72 8.32
CA SER A 131 -23.04 15.10 8.27
C SER A 131 -22.98 15.82 9.63
N ALA A 132 -23.08 15.06 10.73
CA ALA A 132 -23.08 15.57 12.10
C ALA A 132 -21.73 15.41 12.82
N THR A 133 -20.69 14.92 12.13
CA THR A 133 -19.39 14.59 12.74
C THR A 133 -18.29 15.46 12.17
N SER A 134 -17.47 16.08 13.02
CA SER A 134 -16.30 16.83 12.54
C SER A 134 -15.12 15.90 12.22
N GLN A 135 -14.23 16.34 11.34
CA GLN A 135 -12.97 15.65 11.07
C GLN A 135 -12.14 15.40 12.33
N SER A 136 -12.12 16.37 13.25
CA SER A 136 -11.39 16.27 14.51
C SER A 136 -11.98 15.20 15.44
N ASP A 137 -13.31 15.07 15.47
CA ASP A 137 -13.97 14.06 16.30
C ASP A 137 -13.75 12.65 15.76
N LEU A 138 -13.75 12.46 14.44
CA LEU A 138 -13.40 11.19 13.82
C LEU A 138 -11.99 10.73 14.24
N VAL A 139 -11.01 11.64 14.19
CA VAL A 139 -9.63 11.35 14.60
C VAL A 139 -9.53 11.02 16.08
N ARG A 140 -10.21 11.79 16.93
CA ARG A 140 -10.25 11.53 18.39
C ARG A 140 -10.81 10.13 18.69
N MET A 141 -11.84 9.71 17.97
CA MET A 141 -12.44 8.39 18.13
C MET A 141 -11.54 7.26 17.63
N MET A 142 -10.84 7.46 16.50
CA MET A 142 -9.89 6.49 15.94
C MET A 142 -8.67 6.29 16.85
N LEU A 143 -8.05 7.39 17.31
CA LEU A 143 -6.78 7.35 18.06
C LEU A 143 -6.96 7.25 19.58
N GLY A 144 -8.16 7.56 20.09
CA GLY A 144 -8.47 7.46 21.52
C GLY A 144 -7.75 8.45 22.42
N LYS A 145 -7.02 9.41 21.84
CA LYS A 145 -6.35 10.52 22.52
C LYS A 145 -6.64 11.80 21.75
N VAL A 146 -6.71 12.93 22.46
CA VAL A 146 -6.66 14.26 21.84
C VAL A 146 -5.23 14.47 21.35
N ILE A 147 -4.85 13.82 20.26
CA ILE A 147 -3.69 14.25 19.51
C ILE A 147 -4.23 15.40 18.66
N ALA A 148 -3.85 16.61 19.03
CA ALA A 148 -4.02 17.78 18.18
C ALA A 148 -3.17 17.58 16.92
N PHE A 149 -3.64 16.75 15.98
CA PHE A 149 -3.29 16.86 14.58
C PHE A 149 -4.04 18.07 14.00
N GLY A 150 -3.94 19.21 14.67
CA GLY A 150 -4.26 20.49 14.07
C GLY A 150 -3.13 20.75 13.11
N GLY A 151 -3.40 20.60 11.82
CA GLY A 151 -2.58 21.06 10.71
C GLY A 151 -1.13 21.33 11.06
N ALA A 152 -0.38 20.30 11.46
CA ALA A 152 1.02 20.28 11.10
C ALA A 152 1.01 20.09 9.58
N GLN A 153 0.69 21.18 8.86
CA GLN A 153 1.62 21.59 7.83
C GLN A 153 2.97 21.30 8.45
N PHE A 154 3.77 20.45 7.82
CA PHE A 154 5.20 20.66 7.91
C PHE A 154 5.40 22.06 7.28
N ALA A 155 4.95 23.12 7.98
CA ALA A 155 5.61 24.38 7.95
C ALA A 155 7.03 23.94 8.15
N ALA A 156 7.85 24.21 7.13
CA ALA A 156 9.28 24.14 7.28
C ALA A 156 9.55 24.98 8.52
N THR A 157 9.57 24.32 9.68
CA THR A 157 10.22 24.87 10.84
C THR A 157 11.60 25.11 10.29
N ASP A 158 12.07 26.36 10.35
CA ASP A 158 13.49 26.69 10.34
C ASP A 158 14.16 25.97 11.52
N ARG A 159 14.04 24.64 11.55
CA ARG A 159 15.01 23.78 12.19
C ARG A 159 16.25 24.09 11.37
N PRO A 160 17.31 24.66 11.98
CA PRO A 160 18.59 24.67 11.30
C PRO A 160 18.79 23.25 10.80
N THR A 161 18.94 23.10 9.48
CA THR A 161 19.24 21.81 8.87
C THR A 161 20.51 21.36 9.59
N GLY A 162 20.35 20.45 10.55
CA GLY A 162 21.51 19.86 11.22
C GLY A 162 22.41 19.28 10.15
N GLU A 163 23.67 19.04 10.51
CA GLU A 163 24.60 18.39 9.59
C GLU A 163 23.93 17.16 8.95
N ALA A 164 23.85 17.14 7.62
CA ALA A 164 23.11 16.13 6.89
C ALA A 164 23.68 14.75 7.20
N VAL A 165 22.89 13.91 7.87
CA VAL A 165 23.31 12.56 8.30
C VAL A 165 23.68 11.70 7.10
N ALA A 166 22.96 11.85 5.99
CA ALA A 166 23.26 11.22 4.71
C ALA A 166 23.00 12.20 3.56
N VAL A 167 23.91 12.24 2.59
CA VAL A 167 23.83 13.05 1.37
C VAL A 167 23.92 12.09 0.18
N PHE A 168 22.97 12.23 -0.73
CA PHE A 168 22.90 11.47 -1.97
C PHE A 168 23.07 12.45 -3.13
N ASP A 169 24.14 12.30 -3.90
CA ASP A 169 24.45 13.21 -4.99
C ASP A 169 24.32 12.46 -6.32
N GLY A 170 23.32 12.82 -7.13
CA GLY A 170 23.09 12.26 -8.46
C GLY A 170 22.85 10.75 -8.50
N LEU A 171 22.33 10.15 -7.41
CA LEU A 171 22.16 8.70 -7.31
C LEU A 171 21.15 8.18 -8.32
N GLY A 172 21.53 7.18 -9.11
CA GLY A 172 20.65 6.60 -10.13
C GLY A 172 21.19 5.30 -10.71
N ARG A 173 20.40 4.72 -11.63
CA ARG A 173 20.75 3.48 -12.33
C ARG A 173 20.39 3.62 -13.81
N THR A 174 21.41 3.50 -14.67
CA THR A 174 21.27 3.75 -16.11
C THR A 174 20.18 2.87 -16.71
N GLY A 175 19.21 3.50 -17.39
CA GLY A 175 18.09 2.80 -18.06
C GLY A 175 16.93 2.39 -17.16
N GLN A 176 17.00 2.59 -15.84
CA GLN A 176 15.92 2.24 -14.91
C GLN A 176 15.47 3.41 -14.04
N ILE A 177 16.42 4.22 -13.53
CA ILE A 177 16.14 5.24 -12.51
C ILE A 177 16.95 6.50 -12.83
N LYS A 178 16.26 7.63 -13.00
CA LYS A 178 16.91 8.92 -13.21
C LYS A 178 17.62 9.41 -11.93
N PRO A 179 18.76 10.11 -12.06
CA PRO A 179 19.48 10.68 -10.92
C PRO A 179 18.59 11.51 -10.00
N LEU A 180 18.73 11.35 -8.69
CA LEU A 180 18.00 12.12 -7.67
C LEU A 180 18.17 13.64 -7.81
N GLY A 181 17.09 14.36 -7.54
CA GLY A 181 17.10 15.75 -7.04
C GLY A 181 16.68 15.81 -5.57
N ASP A 182 16.38 17.00 -5.05
CA ASP A 182 16.31 17.29 -3.59
C ASP A 182 15.14 16.68 -2.79
N CYS A 183 14.14 16.04 -3.39
CA CYS A 183 13.02 15.44 -2.66
C CYS A 183 12.43 14.21 -3.36
N VAL A 184 12.41 13.06 -2.68
CA VAL A 184 11.73 11.83 -3.14
C VAL A 184 10.34 11.78 -2.53
N ALA A 185 9.47 12.69 -2.97
CA ALA A 185 8.03 12.55 -2.83
C ALA A 185 7.45 12.57 -4.25
N GLY A 186 6.85 11.47 -4.69
CA GLY A 186 6.38 11.34 -6.06
C GLY A 186 5.12 10.49 -6.15
N LEU A 187 4.29 10.82 -7.14
CA LEU A 187 3.09 10.07 -7.51
C LEU A 187 3.46 8.65 -7.98
N LEU A 188 2.48 7.75 -7.97
CA LEU A 188 2.65 6.37 -8.43
C LEU A 188 3.35 6.30 -9.80
N GLY A 189 4.44 5.54 -9.91
CA GLY A 189 5.22 5.39 -11.15
C GLY A 189 6.32 6.44 -11.34
N SER A 190 6.59 7.29 -10.35
CA SER A 190 7.69 8.27 -10.35
C SER A 190 9.09 7.66 -10.21
N GLY A 191 9.20 6.37 -9.90
CA GLY A 191 10.47 5.70 -9.58
C GLY A 191 10.86 5.78 -8.09
N CYS A 192 9.98 6.25 -7.20
CA CYS A 192 10.28 6.38 -5.76
C CYS A 192 10.59 5.04 -5.09
N SER A 193 9.86 3.97 -5.42
CA SER A 193 10.04 2.65 -4.82
C SER A 193 11.35 2.00 -5.29
N GLU A 194 11.66 2.15 -6.58
CA GLU A 194 12.90 1.71 -7.20
C GLU A 194 14.10 2.47 -6.62
N MET A 195 13.96 3.78 -6.41
CA MET A 195 14.97 4.60 -5.76
C MET A 195 15.22 4.17 -4.30
N ALA A 196 14.16 3.90 -3.53
CA ALA A 196 14.29 3.42 -2.16
C ALA A 196 15.05 2.09 -2.09
N ARG A 197 14.85 1.21 -3.08
CA ARG A 197 15.62 -0.04 -3.22
C ARG A 197 17.10 0.21 -3.52
N VAL A 198 17.42 1.17 -4.38
CA VAL A 198 18.81 1.55 -4.66
C VAL A 198 19.49 2.17 -3.45
N VAL A 199 18.82 3.11 -2.78
CA VAL A 199 19.31 3.75 -1.56
C VAL A 199 19.59 2.71 -0.47
N PHE A 200 18.71 1.70 -0.33
CA PHE A 200 18.92 0.63 0.64
C PHE A 200 19.93 -0.45 0.20
N GLY A 201 20.47 -0.36 -1.02
CA GLY A 201 21.43 -1.33 -1.56
C GLY A 201 20.81 -2.68 -1.94
N ILE A 202 19.49 -2.74 -2.17
CA ILE A 202 18.80 -3.91 -2.76
C ILE A 202 19.16 -4.01 -4.24
N ASP A 203 19.12 -2.87 -4.95
CA ASP A 203 19.58 -2.73 -6.32
C ASP A 203 20.89 -1.92 -6.35
N ALA A 204 21.78 -2.26 -7.27
CA ALA A 204 23.02 -1.51 -7.47
C ALA A 204 22.75 -0.16 -8.14
N HIS A 205 23.47 0.89 -7.71
CA HIS A 205 23.58 2.16 -8.43
C HIS A 205 24.80 2.14 -9.35
N ASP A 206 24.65 2.77 -10.52
CA ASP A 206 25.72 2.92 -11.51
C ASP A 206 26.21 4.36 -11.60
N VAL A 207 25.42 5.32 -11.12
CA VAL A 207 25.72 6.74 -11.11
C VAL A 207 25.42 7.37 -9.75
N GLY A 208 26.14 8.44 -9.44
CA GLY A 208 26.02 9.20 -8.19
C GLY A 208 26.85 8.66 -7.03
N THR A 209 26.83 9.39 -5.93
CA THR A 209 27.60 9.06 -4.72
C THR A 209 26.74 9.16 -3.46
N ILE A 210 27.09 8.35 -2.46
CA ILE A 210 26.43 8.35 -1.15
C ILE A 210 27.46 8.75 -0.11
N ARG A 211 27.15 9.76 0.71
CA ARG A 211 27.94 10.19 1.85
C ARG A 211 27.14 10.06 3.13
N VAL A 212 27.69 9.43 4.16
CA VAL A 212 27.05 9.32 5.49
C VAL A 212 28.02 9.88 6.52
N ALA A 213 27.57 10.86 7.31
CA ALA A 213 28.43 11.62 8.23
C ALA A 213 29.74 12.09 7.57
N GLY A 214 29.63 12.67 6.37
CA GLY A 214 30.77 13.17 5.57
C GLY A 214 31.61 12.10 4.86
N ARG A 215 31.47 10.81 5.18
CA ARG A 215 32.25 9.73 4.56
C ARG A 215 31.56 9.17 3.32
N ALA A 216 32.27 9.13 2.19
CA ALA A 216 31.81 8.44 0.99
C ALA A 216 31.71 6.93 1.25
N ILE A 217 30.53 6.37 1.01
CA ILE A 217 30.26 4.93 1.13
C ILE A 217 29.68 4.40 -0.17
N ARG A 218 29.87 3.11 -0.41
CA ARG A 218 29.20 2.39 -1.49
C ARG A 218 28.26 1.35 -0.88
N MET A 219 26.97 1.54 -1.07
CA MET A 219 25.98 0.52 -0.69
C MET A 219 25.94 -0.55 -1.79
N GLN A 220 26.44 -1.75 -1.46
CA GLN A 220 26.43 -2.90 -2.36
C GLN A 220 25.45 -3.98 -1.92
N SER A 221 24.97 -3.91 -0.68
CA SER A 221 24.03 -4.88 -0.14
C SER A 221 23.11 -4.26 0.91
N PRO A 222 21.92 -4.84 1.14
CA PRO A 222 21.03 -4.43 2.24
C PRO A 222 21.69 -4.53 3.62
N ARG A 223 22.70 -5.39 3.77
CA ARG A 223 23.47 -5.53 5.02
C ARG A 223 24.26 -4.28 5.35
N ASP A 224 24.73 -3.56 4.33
CA ASP A 224 25.49 -2.33 4.52
C ASP A 224 24.57 -1.21 5.01
N ALA A 225 23.36 -1.11 4.47
CA ALA A 225 22.33 -0.19 4.96
C ALA A 225 21.94 -0.47 6.43
N ILE A 226 21.72 -1.75 6.77
CA ILE A 226 21.40 -2.15 8.15
C ILE A 226 22.54 -1.81 9.12
N ARG A 227 23.81 -1.95 8.71
CA ARG A 227 24.97 -1.57 9.54
C ARG A 227 25.05 -0.06 9.79
N GLN A 228 24.56 0.75 8.86
CA GLN A 228 24.40 2.20 9.03
C GLN A 228 23.15 2.56 9.84
N GLY A 229 22.39 1.57 10.33
CA GLY A 229 21.19 1.78 11.13
C GLY A 229 19.94 2.10 10.31
N TRP A 230 19.95 1.86 9.00
CA TRP A 230 18.83 2.18 8.13
C TRP A 230 17.77 1.06 8.17
N GLY A 231 16.50 1.45 8.12
CA GLY A 231 15.37 0.54 7.99
C GLY A 231 14.72 0.68 6.62
N PHE A 232 14.27 -0.42 6.04
CA PHE A 232 13.55 -0.44 4.76
C PHE A 232 12.12 -0.89 4.96
N CYS A 233 11.19 -0.15 4.36
CA CYS A 233 9.78 -0.51 4.32
C CYS A 233 9.34 -0.57 2.85
N PRO A 234 9.09 -1.78 2.30
CA PRO A 234 8.68 -1.91 0.92
C PRO A 234 7.26 -1.37 0.70
N GLU A 235 6.97 -1.00 -0.54
CA GLU A 235 5.63 -0.59 -0.98
C GLU A 235 4.64 -1.76 -0.86
N ASP A 236 4.95 -2.91 -1.45
CA ASP A 236 4.14 -4.13 -1.32
C ASP A 236 4.58 -4.94 -0.10
N ARG A 237 4.09 -4.55 1.07
CA ARG A 237 4.40 -5.26 2.33
C ARG A 237 3.91 -6.71 2.33
N LYS A 238 2.85 -7.04 1.58
CA LYS A 238 2.31 -8.40 1.56
C LYS A 238 3.24 -9.35 0.82
N ALA A 239 3.79 -8.91 -0.32
CA ALA A 239 4.75 -9.69 -1.07
C ALA A 239 6.16 -9.64 -0.48
N ASP A 240 6.62 -8.45 -0.07
CA ASP A 240 8.04 -8.20 0.18
C ASP A 240 8.41 -8.09 1.67
N ALA A 241 7.44 -7.92 2.57
CA ALA A 241 7.71 -7.80 4.01
C ALA A 241 7.14 -8.95 4.85
N ILE A 242 6.05 -9.61 4.43
CA ILE A 242 5.41 -10.68 5.19
C ILE A 242 6.11 -12.03 4.95
N LEU A 243 6.48 -12.68 6.04
CA LEU A 243 7.02 -14.05 6.04
C LEU A 243 5.87 -15.02 6.37
N GLY A 244 5.04 -15.34 5.37
CA GLY A 244 3.74 -16.01 5.56
C GLY A 244 3.80 -17.40 6.22
N ASP A 245 4.94 -18.09 6.13
CA ASP A 245 5.12 -19.40 6.80
C ASP A 245 5.44 -19.29 8.29
N LEU A 246 5.58 -18.06 8.82
CA LEU A 246 5.94 -17.81 10.21
C LEU A 246 4.72 -17.41 11.03
N SER A 247 4.74 -17.79 12.32
CA SER A 247 3.78 -17.25 13.27
C SER A 247 4.03 -15.76 13.52
N ALA A 248 3.02 -15.01 13.97
CA ALA A 248 3.14 -13.59 14.31
C ALA A 248 4.34 -13.28 15.22
N ARG A 249 4.62 -14.15 16.19
CA ARG A 249 5.80 -14.07 17.07
C ARG A 249 7.12 -14.21 16.29
N LYS A 250 7.25 -15.22 15.43
CA LYS A 250 8.46 -15.44 14.61
C LYS A 250 8.65 -14.36 13.55
N HIS A 251 7.55 -13.91 12.94
CA HIS A 251 7.52 -12.82 11.98
C HIS A 251 8.03 -11.50 12.60
N ARG A 252 7.69 -11.21 13.87
CA ARG A 252 8.23 -10.05 14.62
C ARG A 252 9.68 -10.27 15.06
N TYR A 253 10.02 -11.47 15.49
CA TYR A 253 11.36 -11.79 15.99
C TYR A 253 12.43 -11.76 14.89
N CYS A 254 12.09 -12.20 13.67
CA CYS A 254 13.05 -12.39 12.59
C CYS A 254 13.75 -11.08 12.15
N PRO A 255 13.04 -9.97 11.86
CA PRO A 255 13.66 -8.68 11.56
C PRO A 255 14.49 -8.14 12.74
N ALA A 256 13.97 -8.24 13.96
CA ALA A 256 14.64 -7.75 15.17
C ALA A 256 15.95 -8.51 15.49
N SER A 257 16.04 -9.78 15.07
CA SER A 257 17.24 -10.61 15.23
C SER A 257 18.11 -10.67 13.97
N GLN A 258 17.82 -9.85 12.95
CA GLN A 258 18.51 -9.84 11.66
C GLN A 258 18.66 -11.25 11.04
N ALA A 259 17.63 -12.09 11.20
CA ALA A 259 17.58 -13.47 10.74
C ALA A 259 18.71 -14.41 11.26
N ARG A 260 19.61 -13.97 12.15
CA ARG A 260 20.79 -14.76 12.55
C ARG A 260 20.47 -16.03 13.35
N ARG A 261 19.27 -16.16 13.92
CA ARG A 261 18.90 -17.27 14.83
C ARG A 261 17.42 -17.67 14.79
N VAL A 262 16.74 -17.59 13.64
CA VAL A 262 15.28 -17.87 13.58
C VAL A 262 14.94 -19.34 13.87
N GLN A 263 15.77 -20.29 13.41
CA GLN A 263 15.52 -21.73 13.57
C GLN A 263 16.09 -22.34 14.87
N GLY A 264 16.78 -21.56 15.72
CA GLY A 264 17.42 -22.08 16.94
C GLY A 264 17.36 -21.15 18.16
N ALA A 265 16.63 -20.04 18.09
CA ALA A 265 16.43 -19.18 19.26
C ALA A 265 15.46 -19.82 20.25
N ASP A 266 15.83 -19.80 21.53
CA ASP A 266 14.94 -20.17 22.62
C ASP A 266 13.60 -19.42 22.52
N LYS A 267 12.49 -20.14 22.76
CA LYS A 267 11.13 -19.59 22.78
C LYS A 267 11.05 -18.40 23.74
N GLY A 268 11.69 -18.47 24.91
CA GLY A 268 11.68 -17.38 25.90
C GLY A 268 12.23 -16.07 25.33
N ARG A 269 13.37 -16.13 24.63
CA ARG A 269 13.95 -14.96 23.96
C ARG A 269 13.09 -14.43 22.82
N GLN A 270 12.44 -15.32 22.05
CA GLN A 270 11.50 -14.90 21.01
C GLN A 270 10.30 -14.16 21.62
N TRP A 271 9.78 -14.61 22.76
CA TRP A 271 8.69 -13.97 23.50
C TRP A 271 9.07 -12.60 24.04
N GLN A 272 10.25 -12.46 24.66
CA GLN A 272 10.70 -11.17 25.19
C GLN A 272 10.81 -10.11 24.09
N ILE A 273 11.45 -10.45 22.96
CA ILE A 273 11.67 -9.50 21.87
C ILE A 273 10.34 -9.20 21.17
N ALA A 274 9.58 -10.22 20.78
CA ALA A 274 8.30 -10.02 20.09
C ALA A 274 7.26 -9.32 20.98
N GLY A 275 7.26 -9.60 22.28
CA GLY A 275 6.40 -8.95 23.29
C GLY A 275 6.76 -7.48 23.45
N ARG A 276 8.06 -7.13 23.60
CA ARG A 276 8.50 -5.74 23.66
C ARG A 276 8.03 -4.90 22.46
N PHE A 277 8.11 -5.46 21.26
CA PHE A 277 7.58 -4.78 20.06
C PHE A 277 6.06 -4.77 20.01
N ALA A 278 5.38 -5.82 20.49
CA ALA A 278 3.92 -5.84 20.59
C ALA A 278 3.42 -4.72 21.52
N ASP A 279 4.05 -4.56 22.68
CA ASP A 279 3.68 -3.56 23.67
C ASP A 279 4.02 -2.14 23.18
N ALA A 280 5.22 -1.95 22.62
CA ALA A 280 5.65 -0.65 22.12
C ALA A 280 4.81 -0.14 20.93
N LEU A 281 4.29 -1.05 20.11
CA LEU A 281 3.51 -0.74 18.91
C LEU A 281 1.99 -0.99 19.09
N ASP A 282 1.53 -1.34 20.30
CA ASP A 282 0.14 -1.73 20.65
C ASP A 282 -0.47 -2.75 19.66
N ILE A 283 0.31 -3.77 19.27
CA ILE A 283 -0.13 -4.76 18.28
C ILE A 283 -0.95 -5.85 18.96
N ARG A 284 -2.23 -5.93 18.61
CA ARG A 284 -3.16 -6.97 19.09
C ARG A 284 -3.33 -8.09 18.07
N ALA A 285 -2.85 -9.28 18.41
CA ALA A 285 -3.07 -10.50 17.63
C ALA A 285 -3.97 -11.46 18.43
N ALA A 286 -4.80 -12.25 17.75
CA ALA A 286 -5.66 -13.24 18.41
C ALA A 286 -4.85 -14.30 19.16
N SER A 287 -3.69 -14.67 18.62
CA SER A 287 -2.66 -15.43 19.31
C SER A 287 -1.29 -15.07 18.72
N PRO A 288 -0.22 -14.96 19.53
CA PRO A 288 1.15 -14.77 19.01
C PRO A 288 1.64 -15.93 18.13
N ASP A 289 1.04 -17.11 18.25
CA ASP A 289 1.37 -18.29 17.44
C ASP A 289 0.45 -18.47 16.21
N MET A 290 -0.46 -17.54 15.95
CA MET A 290 -1.23 -17.54 14.69
C MET A 290 -0.30 -17.32 13.49
N SER A 291 -0.58 -17.98 12.37
CA SER A 291 0.07 -17.70 11.09
C SER A 291 -0.24 -16.27 10.64
N VAL A 292 0.74 -15.62 10.00
CA VAL A 292 0.62 -14.27 9.44
C VAL A 292 0.07 -14.32 8.03
#